data_AF-A0A938EW98-F1
#
_entry.id   AF-A0A938EW98-F1
#
_cell.length_a   1.000
_cell.length_b   1.000
_cell.length_c   1.000
_cell.angle_alpha   90.00
_cell.angle_beta   90.00
_cell.angle_gamma   90.00
#
_symmetry.space_group_name_H-M   'P 1'
#
loop_
_entity.id
_entity.type
_entity.pdbx_description
1 polymer ?
#
loop_
_entity_poly.entity_id
_entity_poly.type
_entity_poly.pdbx_seq_one_letter_code
_entity_poly.pdbx_strand_id
1 'polypeptide(L)' 'MGLKFGWIVAINSGSHIILTKEGNISTLSVPNHYEVARGNLRSLIDKSELTIEEFIEEL' A
#
# COMPACT_ATOMS: atom_id res chain seq x y z
N MET A 1 -14.58 -6.04 -2.12
CA MET A 1 -13.77 -6.48 -0.96
C MET A 1 -12.64 -5.46 -0.85
N GLY A 2 -12.80 -4.47 0.03
CA GLY A 2 -11.81 -3.39 0.19
C GLY A 2 -10.56 -3.89 0.91
N LEU A 3 -9.41 -3.28 0.62
CA LEU A 3 -8.21 -3.51 1.43
C LEU A 3 -8.37 -2.76 2.76
N LYS A 4 -7.42 -3.01 3.68
CA LYS A 4 -7.37 -2.33 4.97
C LYS A 4 -7.13 -0.82 4.79
N PHE A 5 -7.49 -0.04 5.81
CA PHE A 5 -7.26 1.42 5.86
C PHE A 5 -7.92 2.25 4.75
N GLY A 6 -8.99 1.72 4.13
CA GLY A 6 -9.75 2.44 3.10
C GLY A 6 -9.07 2.48 1.73
N TRP A 7 -7.99 1.71 1.53
CA TRP A 7 -7.38 1.54 0.22
C TRP A 7 -8.21 0.60 -0.66
N ILE A 8 -8.25 0.91 -1.96
CA ILE A 8 -8.97 0.12 -2.96
C ILE A 8 -8.05 -0.07 -4.16
N VAL A 9 -8.08 -1.24 -4.78
CA VAL A 9 -7.35 -1.51 -6.02
C VAL A 9 -7.98 -0.73 -7.17
N ALA A 10 -7.22 0.19 -7.77
CA ALA A 10 -7.64 0.93 -8.94
C ALA A 10 -7.19 0.25 -10.24
N ILE A 11 -5.93 -0.18 -10.30
CA ILE A 11 -5.33 -0.83 -11.47
C ILE A 11 -4.39 -1.94 -11.01
N ASN A 12 -4.42 -3.08 -11.69
CA ASN A 12 -3.41 -4.12 -11.55
C ASN A 12 -2.58 -4.18 -12.84
N SER A 13 -1.34 -3.70 -12.77
CA SER A 13 -0.44 -3.61 -13.92
C SER A 13 0.68 -4.65 -13.82
N GLY A 14 0.37 -5.92 -13.57
CA GLY A 14 1.30 -7.06 -13.64
C GLY A 14 2.44 -7.02 -12.62
N SER A 15 3.37 -6.09 -12.75
CA SER A 15 4.49 -5.83 -11.83
C SER A 15 4.11 -4.97 -10.63
N HIS A 16 3.00 -4.24 -10.67
CA HIS A 16 2.54 -3.36 -9.59
C HIS A 16 1.01 -3.38 -9.44
N ILE A 17 0.56 -3.13 -8.21
CA ILE A 17 -0.83 -2.86 -7.85
C ILE A 17 -0.92 -1.38 -7.49
N ILE A 18 -1.82 -0.64 -8.15
CA ILE A 18 -2.08 0.76 -7.86
C ILE A 18 -3.31 0.86 -6.98
N LEU A 19 -3.14 1.48 -5.81
CA LEU A 19 -4.19 1.70 -4.82
C LEU A 19 -4.61 3.17 -4.78
N THR A 20 -5.90 3.39 -4.57
CA THR A 20 -6.50 4.70 -4.30
C THR A 20 -7.24 4.68 -2.97
N LYS A 21 -7.40 5.84 -2.35
CA LYS A 21 -8.16 6.05 -1.11
C LYS A 21 -8.99 7.31 -1.27
N GLU A 22 -10.26 7.25 -0.89
CA GLU A 22 -11.15 8.42 -0.96
C GLU A 22 -10.58 9.58 -0.14
N GLY A 23 -10.61 10.79 -0.72
CA GLY A 23 -10.03 11.98 -0.09
C GLY A 23 -8.50 12.05 -0.11
N ASN A 24 -7.80 11.01 -0.58
CA ASN A 24 -6.35 11.07 -0.80
C ASN A 24 -6.05 11.42 -2.27
N ILE A 25 -5.22 12.45 -2.47
CA ILE A 25 -4.86 12.97 -3.80
C ILE A 25 -3.81 12.06 -4.47
N SER A 26 -3.05 11.32 -3.67
CA SER A 26 -1.98 10.44 -4.12
C SER A 26 -2.47 9.00 -4.30
N THR A 27 -1.86 8.30 -5.25
CA THR A 27 -2.00 6.85 -5.38
C THR A 27 -0.83 6.14 -4.71
N LEU A 28 -1.06 4.93 -4.20
CA LEU A 28 -0.01 4.08 -3.66
C LEU A 28 0.30 2.96 -4.65
N SER A 29 1.52 2.96 -5.19
CA SER A 29 2.01 1.89 -6.06
C SER A 29 2.74 0.84 -5.24
N VAL A 30 2.20 -0.37 -5.18
CA VAL A 30 2.75 -1.49 -4.42
C VAL A 30 3.33 -2.53 -5.40
N PRO A 31 4.60 -2.94 -5.28
CA PRO A 31 5.16 -3.99 -6.12
C PRO A 31 4.38 -5.30 -5.98
N ASN A 32 4.07 -5.93 -7.11
CA ASN A 32 3.30 -7.18 -7.18
C ASN A 32 4.23 -8.40 -7.22
N HIS A 33 5.06 -8.54 -6.19
CA HIS A 33 5.93 -9.72 -6.01
C HIS A 33 5.99 -10.11 -4.54
N TYR A 34 6.30 -11.39 -4.27
CA TYR A 34 6.13 -11.99 -2.93
C TYR A 34 7.00 -11.35 -1.84
N GLU A 35 8.23 -10.92 -2.18
CA GLU A 35 9.17 -10.35 -1.21
C GLU A 35 9.47 -8.88 -1.53
N VAL A 36 9.17 -7.97 -0.61
CA VAL A 36 9.51 -6.54 -0.75
C VAL A 36 10.79 -6.25 0.02
N ALA A 37 11.78 -5.66 -0.65
CA ALA A 37 13.02 -5.26 0.01
C ALA A 37 12.73 -4.32 1.21
N ARG A 38 13.49 -4.45 2.30
CA ARG A 38 13.26 -3.71 3.56
C ARG A 38 13.06 -2.20 3.37
N GLY A 39 13.93 -1.57 2.57
CA GLY A 39 13.85 -0.12 2.28
C GLY A 39 12.58 0.27 1.52
N ASN A 40 12.09 -0.62 0.64
CA ASN A 40 10.84 -0.41 -0.07
C ASN A 40 9.64 -0.58 0.85
N LEU A 41 9.64 -1.58 1.74
CA LEU A 41 8.54 -1.77 2.70
C LEU A 41 8.34 -0.55 3.60
N ARG A 42 9.44 -0.02 4.17
CA ARG A 42 9.36 1.17 5.02
C ARG A 42 8.82 2.39 4.27
N SER A 43 9.32 2.63 3.05
CA SER A 43 8.83 3.74 2.23
C SER A 43 7.36 3.58 1.84
N LEU A 44 6.87 2.36 1.64
CA LEU A 44 5.46 2.10 1.32
C LEU A 44 4.55 2.37 2.52
N ILE A 45 4.96 1.97 3.72
CA ILE A 45 4.25 2.29 4.97
C ILE A 45 4.16 3.81 5.14
N ASP A 46 5.27 4.52 5.04
CA ASP A 46 5.30 5.97 5.18
C ASP A 46 4.39 6.66 4.14
N LYS A 47 4.42 6.21 2.88
CA LYS A 47 3.56 6.72 1.79
C LYS A 47 2.08 6.37 1.95
N SER A 48 1.77 5.32 2.71
CA SER A 48 0.40 4.94 3.03
C SER A 48 -0.20 5.75 4.18
N GLU A 49 0.57 6.69 4.76
CA GLU A 49 0.20 7.50 5.93
C GLU A 49 -0.09 6.62 7.16
N LEU A 50 0.62 5.50 7.29
CA LEU A 50 0.54 4.60 8.43
C LEU A 50 1.83 4.66 9.25
N THR A 51 1.69 4.47 10.55
CA THR A 51 2.80 4.10 11.43
C THR A 51 3.17 2.63 11.25
N ILE A 52 4.36 2.23 11.73
CA ILE A 52 4.75 0.81 11.71
C ILE A 52 3.87 0.01 12.66
N GLU A 53 3.49 0.62 13.78
CA GLU A 53 2.63 0.03 14.79
C GLU A 53 1.25 -0.31 14.20
N GLU A 54 0.59 0.63 13.54
CA GLU A 54 -0.68 0.39 12.83
C GLU A 54 -0.54 -0.68 11.75
N PHE A 55 0.58 -0.69 11.03
CA PHE A 55 0.85 -1.73 10.03
C PHE A 55 0.99 -3.11 10.67
N ILE A 56 1.69 -3.23 11.80
CA ILE A 56 1.91 -4.49 12.51
C ILE A 56 0.62 -5.02 13.14
N GLU A 57 -0.22 -4.15 13.70
CA GLU A 57 -1.52 -4.54 14.27
C GLU A 57 -2.45 -5.18 13.22
N GLU A 58 -2.21 -4.88 11.94
CA GLU A 58 -3.00 -5.35 10.81
C GLU A 58 -2.26 -6.38 9.93
N LEU A 59 -1.18 -7.00 10.41
CA LEU A 59 -0.61 -8.21 9.80
C LEU A 59 -1.45 -9.45 10.13
#